data_AF-A0A2I3MH50-F1
#
_entry.id   AF-A0A2I3MH50-F1
#
_cell.length_a   1.000
_cell.length_b   1.000
_cell.length_c   1.000
_cell.angle_alpha   90.00
_cell.angle_beta   90.00
_cell.angle_gamma   90.00
#
_symmetry.space_group_name_H-M   'P 1'
#
loop_
_entity.id
_entity.type
_entity.pdbx_description
1 polymer ?
#
loop_
_entity_poly.entity_id
_entity_poly.type
_entity_poly.pdbx_seq_one_letter_code
_entity_poly.pdbx_strand_id
1 'polypeptide(L)'
;MRAGRGATPARELFRDAAFPAADSSLFCDLSTPLAQFREDITWRRPQEICAMPRLFPDDPQEGQVKQGLLGDCWFLCACAALQKSRHLLDQVIPPGQPSWADQEYQGSFTCRIWQFGRWVEVTTDDRLPCLAGRLCFSRCQREDVFWLPLLEKVYAKVHGSYEHLWAGQVADALVDLTGGLAERWSLKGVAGSGGQQDRPGRWEHRTCRQLLRLKDQSLISCSVLSPRAGARELGEFHAFIVSDLRELQDQAGQSILLLRIQNPWGRRCWQGLWREGGEGWSQVDAAVTSELLSQLQEGEFWVEEEEFLREFDEVTIGYPVTEAGHLQSLYTEKLLCHTRALPGAWVKGQSAGGCRNNSGFPSNPKFWLRVSEPSEVYIAVLQRSRLRAVDWAGRARALVGDSHTSWSPASIPGKHYQAVGLHLWKVPEGGRSQDAPPLLLQEPLLSCVPHRYAQEVSRLCLLPPGTYRVVPSTYLPDTEGAFTVTIATRIDRPSIHSQEMLGQFLQEVSVMAVMKT
;
A
#
# COMPACT_ATOMS: atom_id res chain seq x y z
N MET A 1 48.49 2.36 -48.53
CA MET A 1 47.14 1.92 -48.13
C MET A 1 47.01 2.11 -46.63
N ARG A 2 46.26 3.11 -46.15
CA ARG A 2 45.87 3.25 -44.74
C ARG A 2 44.51 2.61 -44.58
N ALA A 3 44.45 1.47 -43.91
CA ALA A 3 43.21 0.81 -43.53
C ALA A 3 42.47 1.71 -42.53
N GLY A 4 41.27 2.14 -42.88
CA GLY A 4 40.38 2.87 -41.99
C GLY A 4 40.01 2.00 -40.80
N ARG A 5 40.16 2.56 -39.59
CA ARG A 5 39.56 1.99 -38.38
C ARG A 5 38.04 2.07 -38.56
N GLY A 6 37.40 0.92 -38.77
CA GLY A 6 35.94 0.83 -38.71
C GLY A 6 35.47 1.30 -37.34
N ALA A 7 34.56 2.28 -37.32
CA ALA A 7 33.83 2.62 -36.12
C ALA A 7 33.10 1.37 -35.64
N THR A 8 33.38 0.92 -34.42
CA THR A 8 32.55 -0.06 -33.73
C THR A 8 31.12 0.47 -33.72
N PRO A 9 30.12 -0.31 -34.18
CA PRO A 9 28.73 0.13 -34.10
C PRO A 9 28.39 0.49 -32.66
N ALA A 10 27.75 1.64 -32.46
CA ALA A 10 27.27 2.05 -31.14
C ALA A 10 26.40 0.92 -30.58
N ARG A 11 26.69 0.48 -29.36
CA ARG A 11 25.94 -0.58 -28.69
C ARG A 11 24.47 -0.17 -28.62
N GLU A 12 23.58 -1.00 -29.15
CA GLU A 12 22.16 -0.75 -29.09
C GLU A 12 21.65 -0.97 -27.66
N LEU A 13 21.11 0.09 -27.05
CA LEU A 13 20.49 0.03 -25.73
C LEU A 13 19.07 -0.51 -25.81
N PHE A 14 18.64 -1.23 -24.78
CA PHE A 14 17.33 -1.84 -24.68
C PHE A 14 16.21 -0.82 -24.93
N ARG A 15 15.23 -1.24 -25.72
CA ARG A 15 14.01 -0.47 -26.04
C ARG A 15 12.83 -1.38 -25.74
N ASP A 16 12.01 -0.97 -24.79
CA ASP A 16 10.85 -1.74 -24.39
C ASP A 16 9.74 -1.62 -25.43
N ALA A 17 9.56 -2.67 -26.23
CA ALA A 17 8.47 -2.73 -27.21
C ALA A 17 7.08 -2.85 -26.56
N ALA A 18 7.01 -3.33 -25.32
CA ALA A 18 5.75 -3.49 -24.58
C ALA A 18 5.31 -2.20 -23.87
N PHE A 19 6.24 -1.27 -23.63
CA PHE A 19 5.98 0.04 -23.05
C PHE A 19 6.87 1.10 -23.75
N PRO A 20 6.53 1.43 -25.01
CA PRO A 20 7.39 2.25 -25.86
C PRO A 20 7.48 3.69 -25.34
N ALA A 21 8.61 4.34 -25.63
CA ALA A 21 8.77 5.78 -25.44
C ALA A 21 7.91 6.58 -26.44
N ALA A 22 6.59 6.55 -26.23
CA ALA A 22 5.57 7.12 -27.09
C ALA A 22 4.33 7.51 -26.28
N ASP A 23 3.43 8.28 -26.90
CA ASP A 23 2.18 8.74 -26.30
C ASP A 23 1.33 7.60 -25.72
N SER A 24 1.36 6.41 -26.31
CA SER A 24 0.61 5.25 -25.81
C SER A 24 1.02 4.79 -24.41
N SER A 25 2.24 5.11 -23.96
CA SER A 25 2.71 4.83 -22.61
C SER A 25 2.44 5.98 -21.63
N LEU A 26 2.18 7.19 -22.14
CA LEU A 26 1.80 8.34 -21.32
C LEU A 26 0.28 8.38 -21.10
N PHE A 27 -0.49 8.16 -22.16
CA PHE A 27 -1.91 8.44 -22.23
C PHE A 27 -2.73 7.18 -22.53
N CYS A 28 -3.92 7.10 -21.97
CA CYS A 28 -4.92 6.08 -22.30
C CYS A 28 -6.17 6.67 -22.93
N ASP A 29 -6.74 7.72 -22.34
CA ASP A 29 -8.00 8.31 -22.78
C ASP A 29 -8.03 9.85 -22.71
N LEU A 30 -6.91 10.48 -22.31
CA LEU A 30 -6.77 11.94 -22.24
C LEU A 30 -7.76 12.59 -21.28
N SER A 31 -8.24 11.84 -20.28
CA SER A 31 -9.22 12.31 -19.29
C SER A 31 -8.58 13.14 -18.17
N THR A 32 -7.25 13.17 -18.10
CA THR A 32 -6.51 13.84 -17.03
C THR A 32 -5.86 15.15 -17.50
N PRO A 33 -5.52 16.08 -16.58
CA PRO A 33 -4.76 17.29 -16.91
C PRO A 33 -3.44 17.03 -17.63
N LEU A 34 -2.88 15.82 -17.54
CA LEU A 34 -1.65 15.44 -18.24
C LEU A 34 -1.77 15.63 -19.77
N ALA A 35 -2.97 15.48 -20.33
CA ALA A 35 -3.23 15.64 -21.76
C ALA A 35 -2.84 17.04 -22.29
N GLN A 36 -2.77 18.05 -21.42
CA GLN A 36 -2.38 19.43 -21.78
C GLN A 36 -0.91 19.55 -22.21
N PHE A 37 -0.05 18.61 -21.80
CA PHE A 37 1.40 18.67 -22.03
C PHE A 37 1.88 17.70 -23.12
N ARG A 38 0.97 17.09 -23.88
CA ARG A 38 1.26 15.98 -24.80
C ARG A 38 2.38 16.28 -25.79
N GLU A 39 2.35 17.44 -26.44
CA GLU A 39 3.31 17.78 -27.50
C GLU A 39 4.69 18.17 -26.96
N ASP A 40 4.79 18.47 -25.66
CA ASP A 40 6.01 18.97 -25.03
C ASP A 40 6.84 17.86 -24.34
N ILE A 41 6.26 16.67 -24.17
CA ILE A 41 6.92 15.56 -23.46
C ILE A 41 7.87 14.81 -24.41
N THR A 42 9.14 14.78 -24.04
CA THR A 42 10.20 14.01 -24.70
C THR A 42 10.63 12.84 -23.83
N TRP A 43 11.21 11.80 -24.40
CA TRP A 43 11.72 10.64 -23.65
C TRP A 43 13.25 10.65 -23.66
N ARG A 44 13.86 10.69 -22.48
CA ARG A 44 15.32 10.80 -22.32
C ARG A 44 15.87 9.76 -21.36
N ARG A 45 17.08 9.25 -21.63
CA ARG A 45 17.79 8.40 -20.65
C ARG A 45 18.43 9.26 -19.55
N PRO A 46 18.73 8.72 -18.36
CA PRO A 46 19.34 9.49 -17.27
C PRO A 46 20.63 10.22 -17.64
N GLN A 47 21.46 9.62 -18.50
CA GLN A 47 22.70 10.21 -19.06
C GLN A 47 22.44 11.44 -19.96
N GLU A 48 21.23 11.59 -20.49
CA GLU A 48 20.81 12.73 -21.32
C GLU A 48 20.11 13.84 -20.50
N ILE A 49 19.84 13.55 -19.21
CA ILE A 49 19.17 14.45 -18.27
C ILE A 49 20.20 15.11 -17.35
N CYS A 50 21.18 14.34 -16.85
CA CYS A 50 22.24 14.83 -15.97
C CYS A 50 23.59 14.15 -16.25
N ALA A 51 24.68 14.76 -15.77
CA ALA A 51 26.04 14.30 -16.07
C ALA A 51 26.45 13.01 -15.34
N MET A 52 25.96 12.80 -14.12
CA MET A 52 26.37 11.69 -13.25
C MET A 52 25.14 11.02 -12.62
N PRO A 53 24.32 10.30 -13.41
CA PRO A 53 23.13 9.64 -12.89
C PRO A 53 23.50 8.52 -11.92
N ARG A 54 22.73 8.41 -10.83
CA ARG A 54 22.87 7.40 -9.79
C ARG A 54 21.51 6.75 -9.54
N LEU A 55 21.51 5.45 -9.22
CA LEU A 55 20.26 4.73 -9.05
C LEU A 55 19.71 5.05 -7.67
N PHE A 56 20.54 4.78 -6.67
CA PHE A 56 20.30 5.10 -5.28
C PHE A 56 21.22 6.23 -4.81
N PRO A 57 20.78 7.03 -3.84
CA PRO A 57 21.64 8.02 -3.21
C PRO A 57 22.60 7.36 -2.20
N ASP A 58 23.65 8.09 -1.81
CA ASP A 58 24.49 7.70 -0.67
C ASP A 58 23.83 8.06 0.67
N ASP A 59 23.18 9.23 0.73
CA ASP A 59 22.34 9.66 1.85
C ASP A 59 20.85 9.42 1.53
N PRO A 60 20.12 8.65 2.35
CA PRO A 60 18.68 8.44 2.17
C PRO A 60 17.85 9.72 2.01
N GLN A 61 18.28 10.84 2.62
CA GLN A 61 17.60 12.14 2.49
C GLN A 61 17.60 12.66 1.05
N GLU A 62 18.65 12.37 0.28
CA GLU A 62 18.75 12.76 -1.13
C GLU A 62 17.78 11.98 -2.04
N GLY A 63 17.33 10.81 -1.58
CA GLY A 63 16.40 9.94 -2.29
C GLY A 63 14.95 10.23 -1.99
N GLN A 64 14.61 11.21 -1.14
CA GLN A 64 13.23 11.49 -0.75
C GLN A 64 12.31 11.72 -1.95
N VAL A 65 11.08 11.26 -1.82
CA VAL A 65 10.08 11.27 -2.90
C VAL A 65 9.57 12.68 -3.18
N LYS A 66 9.59 13.09 -4.45
CA LYS A 66 8.96 14.32 -4.93
C LYS A 66 8.04 14.03 -6.10
N GLN A 67 6.83 14.56 -6.01
CA GLN A 67 5.83 14.46 -7.06
C GLN A 67 6.10 15.45 -8.19
N GLY A 68 5.82 15.00 -9.42
CA GLY A 68 5.80 15.83 -10.62
C GLY A 68 4.40 16.29 -10.99
N LEU A 69 4.13 16.29 -12.29
CA LEU A 69 2.85 16.72 -12.88
C LEU A 69 1.73 15.67 -12.75
N LEU A 70 2.08 14.41 -12.48
CA LEU A 70 1.12 13.31 -12.40
C LEU A 70 0.41 13.30 -11.04
N GLY A 71 -0.89 13.03 -11.03
CA GLY A 71 -1.74 12.94 -9.83
C GLY A 71 -1.62 11.60 -9.10
N ASP A 72 -0.41 11.10 -8.89
CA ASP A 72 -0.11 9.76 -8.34
C ASP A 72 0.47 9.79 -6.91
N CYS A 73 0.18 10.86 -6.14
CA CYS A 73 0.61 11.01 -4.74
C CYS A 73 0.40 9.74 -3.89
N TRP A 74 -0.66 8.98 -4.16
CA TRP A 74 -0.98 7.72 -3.50
C TRP A 74 0.13 6.67 -3.64
N PHE A 75 0.73 6.56 -4.83
CA PHE A 75 1.81 5.66 -5.14
C PHE A 75 3.13 6.16 -4.55
N LEU A 76 3.39 7.46 -4.66
CA LEU A 76 4.62 8.07 -4.11
C LEU A 76 4.67 7.97 -2.58
N CYS A 77 3.52 8.12 -1.90
CA CYS A 77 3.41 7.85 -0.46
C CYS A 77 3.80 6.40 -0.12
N ALA A 78 3.36 5.43 -0.92
CA ALA A 78 3.75 4.04 -0.73
C ALA A 78 5.23 3.79 -1.02
N CYS A 79 5.83 4.50 -1.98
CA CYS A 79 7.27 4.42 -2.28
C CYS A 79 8.14 4.86 -1.09
N ALA A 80 7.67 5.79 -0.25
CA ALA A 80 8.37 6.17 0.97
C ALA A 80 8.51 5.00 1.97
N ALA A 81 7.71 3.93 1.84
CA ALA A 81 7.82 2.73 2.67
C ALA A 81 9.12 1.99 2.37
N LEU A 82 9.54 1.99 1.11
CA LEU A 82 10.77 1.33 0.66
C LEU A 82 12.00 2.01 1.25
N GLN A 83 11.94 3.31 1.50
CA GLN A 83 13.05 4.05 2.14
C GLN A 83 13.23 3.68 3.62
N LYS A 84 12.18 3.16 4.28
CA LYS A 84 12.24 2.71 5.68
C LYS A 84 12.78 1.28 5.84
N SER A 85 12.80 0.48 4.77
CA SER A 85 13.19 -0.93 4.84
C SER A 85 14.06 -1.33 3.66
N ARG A 86 15.35 -1.56 3.94
CA ARG A 86 16.30 -2.06 2.94
C ARG A 86 15.84 -3.40 2.34
N HIS A 87 15.27 -4.28 3.16
CA HIS A 87 14.73 -5.56 2.71
C HIS A 87 13.61 -5.37 1.68
N LEU A 88 12.65 -4.49 1.94
CA LEU A 88 11.56 -4.21 0.98
C LEU A 88 12.10 -3.52 -0.27
N LEU A 89 13.07 -2.61 -0.12
CA LEU A 89 13.72 -1.97 -1.25
C LEU A 89 14.43 -2.98 -2.15
N ASP A 90 15.21 -3.90 -1.58
CA ASP A 90 15.91 -4.96 -2.34
C ASP A 90 14.93 -5.98 -2.93
N GLN A 91 13.76 -6.16 -2.29
CA GLN A 91 12.71 -7.01 -2.81
C GLN A 91 12.01 -6.37 -4.01
N VAL A 92 11.74 -5.07 -4.00
CA VAL A 92 11.12 -4.35 -5.12
C VAL A 92 12.12 -4.03 -6.22
N ILE A 93 13.34 -3.64 -5.88
CA ILE A 93 14.41 -3.28 -6.82
C ILE A 93 15.57 -4.23 -6.56
N PRO A 94 15.67 -5.35 -7.31
CA PRO A 94 16.71 -6.35 -7.09
C PRO A 94 18.11 -5.71 -7.12
N PRO A 95 19.00 -6.05 -6.17
CA PRO A 95 20.36 -5.54 -6.15
C PRO A 95 21.18 -6.10 -7.31
N GLY A 96 22.27 -5.41 -7.67
CA GLY A 96 23.19 -5.84 -8.73
C GLY A 96 22.80 -5.40 -10.15
N GLN A 97 21.81 -4.52 -10.29
CA GLN A 97 21.54 -3.85 -11.56
C GLN A 97 22.69 -2.89 -11.91
N PRO A 98 23.15 -2.86 -13.18
CA PRO A 98 24.32 -2.07 -13.57
C PRO A 98 24.03 -0.56 -13.49
N SER A 99 25.02 0.18 -13.01
CA SER A 99 25.04 1.64 -13.07
C SER A 99 25.27 2.13 -14.50
N TRP A 100 24.89 3.37 -14.80
CA TRP A 100 25.11 3.99 -16.12
C TRP A 100 26.59 4.14 -16.51
N ALA A 101 27.51 4.06 -15.55
CA ALA A 101 28.95 4.09 -15.79
C ALA A 101 29.54 2.70 -16.09
N ASP A 102 28.78 1.63 -15.82
CA ASP A 102 29.27 0.25 -15.92
C ASP A 102 29.31 -0.23 -17.37
N GLN A 103 30.24 -1.13 -17.68
CA GLN A 103 30.34 -1.71 -19.03
C GLN A 103 29.16 -2.65 -19.32
N GLU A 104 28.50 -3.14 -18.29
CA GLU A 104 27.36 -4.06 -18.34
C GLU A 104 26.05 -3.32 -18.62
N TYR A 105 26.02 -1.99 -18.53
CA TYR A 105 24.83 -1.17 -18.78
C TYR A 105 24.23 -1.43 -20.17
N GLN A 106 22.95 -1.77 -20.18
CA GLN A 106 22.17 -2.07 -21.39
C GLN A 106 20.94 -1.17 -21.54
N GLY A 107 20.77 -0.16 -20.70
CA GLY A 107 19.60 0.73 -20.76
C GLY A 107 18.29 0.05 -20.36
N SER A 108 18.36 -0.97 -19.50
CA SER A 108 17.24 -1.74 -18.94
C SER A 108 17.22 -1.63 -17.41
N PHE A 109 16.03 -1.63 -16.84
CA PHE A 109 15.81 -1.59 -15.40
C PHE A 109 14.68 -2.56 -15.02
N THR A 110 14.85 -3.30 -13.93
CA THR A 110 13.93 -4.34 -13.49
C THR A 110 13.47 -4.07 -12.06
N CYS A 111 12.15 -4.15 -11.83
CA CYS A 111 11.58 -4.21 -10.49
C CYS A 111 10.70 -5.45 -10.33
N ARG A 112 10.36 -5.76 -9.08
CA ARG A 112 9.33 -6.73 -8.71
C ARG A 112 8.13 -5.98 -8.14
N ILE A 113 6.96 -6.23 -8.70
CA ILE A 113 5.69 -5.71 -8.19
C ILE A 113 4.85 -6.89 -7.72
N TRP A 114 4.30 -6.79 -6.51
CA TRP A 114 3.38 -7.80 -6.00
C TRP A 114 2.06 -7.70 -6.75
N GLN A 115 1.63 -8.81 -7.34
CA GLN A 115 0.43 -8.89 -8.15
C GLN A 115 -0.33 -10.16 -7.80
N PHE A 116 -1.47 -10.01 -7.13
CA PHE A 116 -2.40 -11.09 -6.82
C PHE A 116 -1.73 -12.31 -6.14
N GLY A 117 -0.97 -12.06 -5.08
CA GLY A 117 -0.39 -13.11 -4.25
C GLY A 117 1.01 -13.60 -4.66
N ARG A 118 1.66 -12.94 -5.62
CA ARG A 118 3.02 -13.28 -6.05
C ARG A 118 3.80 -12.05 -6.51
N TRP A 119 5.11 -12.09 -6.34
CA TRP A 119 6.03 -11.12 -6.93
C TRP A 119 6.17 -11.38 -8.43
N VAL A 120 6.03 -10.33 -9.23
CA VAL A 120 6.18 -10.37 -10.68
C VAL A 120 7.32 -9.45 -11.08
N GLU A 121 8.33 -9.99 -11.76
CA GLU A 121 9.44 -9.22 -12.33
C GLU A 121 8.97 -8.49 -13.60
N VAL A 122 9.26 -7.19 -13.65
CA VAL A 122 8.88 -6.29 -14.74
C VAL A 122 10.11 -5.50 -15.13
N THR A 123 10.50 -5.64 -16.40
CA THR A 123 11.66 -4.95 -16.97
C THR A 123 11.19 -3.87 -17.94
N THR A 124 11.74 -2.67 -17.83
CA THR A 124 11.55 -1.53 -18.74
C THR A 124 12.89 -1.07 -19.29
N ASP A 125 12.88 -0.28 -20.37
CA ASP A 125 14.04 0.56 -20.64
C ASP A 125 14.07 1.76 -19.70
N ASP A 126 15.21 2.43 -19.59
CA ASP A 126 15.39 3.57 -18.67
C ASP A 126 15.06 4.94 -19.26
N ARG A 127 14.38 5.03 -20.42
CA ARG A 127 13.94 6.31 -20.97
C ARG A 127 12.81 6.88 -20.11
N LEU A 128 12.94 8.11 -19.64
CA LEU A 128 11.98 8.77 -18.76
C LEU A 128 11.32 9.97 -19.44
N PRO A 129 10.02 10.20 -19.20
CA PRO A 129 9.29 11.37 -19.68
C PRO A 129 9.87 12.67 -19.12
N CYS A 130 10.15 13.61 -20.02
CA CYS A 130 10.79 14.88 -19.72
C CYS A 130 10.08 16.05 -20.41
N LEU A 131 9.81 17.10 -19.64
CA LEU A 131 9.32 18.38 -20.13
C LEU A 131 10.47 19.38 -20.15
N ALA A 132 10.74 20.00 -21.29
CA ALA A 132 11.87 20.93 -21.48
C ALA A 132 13.23 20.36 -20.98
N GLY A 133 13.45 19.05 -21.18
CA GLY A 133 14.70 18.37 -20.82
C GLY A 133 14.84 17.97 -19.35
N ARG A 134 13.82 18.20 -18.50
CA ARG A 134 13.80 17.78 -17.09
C ARG A 134 12.68 16.77 -16.84
N LEU A 135 12.84 15.89 -15.86
CA LEU A 135 11.81 14.92 -15.48
C LEU A 135 10.48 15.64 -15.19
N CYS A 136 9.39 15.18 -15.80
CA CYS A 136 8.07 15.80 -15.63
C CYS A 136 7.16 15.05 -14.62
N PHE A 137 7.48 13.81 -14.30
CA PHE A 137 6.77 13.01 -13.30
C PHE A 137 7.55 12.95 -11.98
N SER A 138 7.50 11.84 -11.25
CA SER A 138 8.22 11.71 -9.99
C SER A 138 9.72 12.01 -10.16
N ARG A 139 10.32 12.53 -9.08
CA ARG A 139 11.77 12.77 -8.97
C ARG A 139 12.21 12.56 -7.53
N CYS A 140 13.50 12.32 -7.34
CA CYS A 140 14.09 12.33 -6.00
C CYS A 140 14.39 13.77 -5.55
N GLN A 141 14.71 13.96 -4.27
CA GLN A 141 15.18 15.25 -3.74
C GLN A 141 16.38 15.78 -4.53
N ARG A 142 17.36 14.92 -4.86
CA ARG A 142 18.42 15.26 -5.83
C ARG A 142 18.07 14.80 -7.25
N GLU A 143 18.35 15.65 -8.24
CA GLU A 143 17.94 15.47 -9.63
C GLU A 143 18.74 14.41 -10.41
N ASP A 144 19.87 13.98 -9.87
CA ASP A 144 20.75 12.94 -10.40
C ASP A 144 20.48 11.55 -9.78
N VAL A 145 19.41 11.38 -9.00
CA VAL A 145 19.00 10.11 -8.37
C VAL A 145 17.71 9.57 -9.02
N PHE A 146 17.73 8.33 -9.52
CA PHE A 146 16.71 7.84 -10.46
C PHE A 146 15.88 6.63 -10.02
N TRP A 147 16.06 6.07 -8.81
CA TRP A 147 15.27 4.89 -8.36
C TRP A 147 13.75 5.13 -8.44
N LEU A 148 13.28 6.31 -8.01
CA LEU A 148 11.86 6.63 -7.97
C LEU A 148 11.24 6.82 -9.37
N PRO A 149 11.79 7.68 -10.26
CA PRO A 149 11.30 7.81 -11.63
C PRO A 149 11.22 6.48 -12.39
N LEU A 150 12.23 5.61 -12.19
CA LEU A 150 12.27 4.31 -12.86
C LEU A 150 11.24 3.34 -12.27
N LEU A 151 11.06 3.34 -10.94
CA LEU A 151 10.02 2.55 -10.29
C LEU A 151 8.61 3.01 -10.69
N GLU A 152 8.36 4.31 -10.77
CA GLU A 152 7.12 4.90 -11.28
C GLU A 152 6.86 4.46 -12.73
N LYS A 153 7.88 4.43 -13.59
CA LYS A 153 7.76 3.89 -14.95
C LYS A 153 7.37 2.43 -14.98
N VAL A 154 8.01 1.60 -14.15
CA VAL A 154 7.66 0.17 -14.06
C VAL A 154 6.22 -0.01 -13.58
N TYR A 155 5.79 0.78 -12.60
CA TYR A 155 4.42 0.75 -12.10
C TYR A 155 3.41 1.23 -13.16
N ALA A 156 3.74 2.28 -13.92
CA ALA A 156 2.96 2.74 -15.07
C ALA A 156 2.84 1.64 -16.14
N LYS A 157 3.90 0.87 -16.42
CA LYS A 157 3.86 -0.28 -17.32
C LYS A 157 2.91 -1.37 -16.84
N VAL A 158 2.96 -1.72 -15.55
CA VAL A 158 2.03 -2.69 -14.95
C VAL A 158 0.59 -2.18 -15.08
N HIS A 159 0.37 -0.88 -14.95
CA HIS A 159 -0.95 -0.26 -15.03
C HIS A 159 -1.40 0.11 -16.46
N GLY A 160 -0.51 0.00 -17.45
CA GLY A 160 -0.77 0.22 -18.87
C GLY A 160 -0.32 1.58 -19.42
N SER A 161 -0.37 2.65 -18.62
CA SER A 161 0.16 3.98 -18.97
C SER A 161 0.39 4.82 -17.71
N TYR A 162 1.12 5.93 -17.81
CA TYR A 162 1.24 6.90 -16.72
C TYR A 162 -0.11 7.51 -16.34
N GLU A 163 -0.97 7.84 -17.30
CA GLU A 163 -2.31 8.38 -17.05
C GLU A 163 -3.17 7.45 -16.17
N HIS A 164 -2.99 6.14 -16.26
CA HIS A 164 -3.69 5.18 -15.39
C HIS A 164 -3.25 5.21 -13.92
N LEU A 165 -2.17 5.91 -13.58
CA LEU A 165 -1.76 6.14 -12.19
C LEU A 165 -2.46 7.38 -11.58
N TRP A 166 -3.24 8.12 -12.35
CA TRP A 166 -3.99 9.26 -11.85
C TRP A 166 -5.07 8.82 -10.84
N ALA A 167 -5.00 9.37 -9.62
CA ALA A 167 -6.00 9.20 -8.56
C ALA A 167 -6.28 7.74 -8.12
N GLY A 168 -5.31 7.12 -7.42
CA GLY A 168 -5.45 5.80 -6.81
C GLY A 168 -5.57 5.81 -5.27
N GLN A 169 -5.23 4.69 -4.62
CA GLN A 169 -5.36 4.48 -3.18
C GLN A 169 -4.04 4.00 -2.57
N VAL A 170 -3.53 4.70 -1.54
CA VAL A 170 -2.24 4.36 -0.90
C VAL A 170 -2.19 2.90 -0.45
N ALA A 171 -3.31 2.37 0.06
CA ALA A 171 -3.41 0.99 0.50
C ALA A 171 -3.13 -0.03 -0.61
N ASP A 172 -3.57 0.25 -1.84
CA ASP A 172 -3.36 -0.65 -2.98
C ASP A 172 -1.87 -0.65 -3.37
N ALA A 173 -1.23 0.52 -3.45
CA ALA A 173 0.21 0.61 -3.74
C ALA A 173 1.07 0.01 -2.62
N LEU A 174 0.66 0.12 -1.36
CA LEU A 174 1.34 -0.53 -0.24
C LEU A 174 1.33 -2.05 -0.39
N VAL A 175 0.20 -2.65 -0.76
CA VAL A 175 0.12 -4.09 -1.02
C VAL A 175 1.01 -4.46 -2.20
N ASP A 176 0.97 -3.70 -3.29
CA ASP A 176 1.77 -3.95 -4.49
C ASP A 176 3.29 -3.82 -4.27
N LEU A 177 3.73 -2.95 -3.34
CA LEU A 177 5.15 -2.70 -3.06
C LEU A 177 5.71 -3.49 -1.87
N THR A 178 4.86 -4.08 -1.03
CA THR A 178 5.31 -4.83 0.16
C THR A 178 4.95 -6.31 0.12
N GLY A 179 3.95 -6.71 -0.68
CA GLY A 179 3.33 -8.02 -0.58
C GLY A 179 2.60 -8.27 0.75
N GLY A 180 2.55 -7.25 1.62
CA GLY A 180 1.87 -7.29 2.90
C GLY A 180 0.42 -6.84 2.81
N LEU A 181 -0.07 -6.24 3.90
CA LEU A 181 -1.45 -5.78 4.05
C LEU A 181 -1.46 -4.30 4.40
N ALA A 182 -2.54 -3.61 4.06
CA ALA A 182 -2.73 -2.21 4.40
C ALA A 182 -4.12 -1.98 4.99
N GLU A 183 -4.20 -1.08 5.96
CA GLU A 183 -5.44 -0.75 6.65
C GLU A 183 -5.69 0.76 6.64
N ARG A 184 -6.97 1.11 6.54
CA ARG A 184 -7.44 2.50 6.49
C ARG A 184 -8.30 2.81 7.70
N TRP A 185 -7.93 3.85 8.41
CA TRP A 185 -8.60 4.34 9.60
C TRP A 185 -9.25 5.68 9.28
N SER A 186 -10.58 5.74 9.41
CA SER A 186 -11.32 7.00 9.30
C SER A 186 -11.05 7.82 10.56
N LEU A 187 -10.56 9.05 10.39
CA LEU A 187 -10.35 9.99 11.48
C LEU A 187 -11.64 10.76 11.79
N LYS A 188 -12.43 11.08 10.77
CA LYS A 188 -13.75 11.67 10.96
C LYS A 188 -14.75 10.54 11.16
N GLY A 189 -15.34 10.46 12.35
CA GLY A 189 -16.32 9.43 12.68
C GLY A 189 -17.45 9.39 11.64
N VAL A 190 -17.82 8.19 11.18
CA VAL A 190 -19.05 7.99 10.40
C VAL A 190 -20.21 8.31 11.34
N ALA A 191 -20.72 9.54 11.27
CA ALA A 191 -21.97 9.94 11.90
C ALA A 191 -23.13 9.16 11.25
N GLY A 192 -23.31 7.89 11.64
CA GLY A 192 -24.36 7.06 11.06
C GLY A 192 -24.15 5.56 11.12
N SER A 193 -23.83 4.97 12.27
CA SER A 193 -24.13 3.55 12.52
C SER A 193 -24.33 3.34 14.02
N GLY A 194 -25.59 3.18 14.43
CA GLY A 194 -25.94 2.84 15.81
C GLY A 194 -25.34 1.49 16.19
N GLY A 195 -24.34 1.52 17.08
CA GLY A 195 -23.72 0.36 17.70
C GLY A 195 -22.98 0.81 18.95
N GLN A 196 -23.56 0.51 20.10
CA GLN A 196 -23.20 1.01 21.43
C GLN A 196 -21.87 0.41 21.92
N GLN A 197 -20.80 1.22 21.94
CA GLN A 197 -19.67 1.25 22.91
C GLN A 197 -18.35 1.69 22.25
N ASP A 198 -18.25 2.96 21.83
CA ASP A 198 -17.09 3.78 22.16
C ASP A 198 -17.40 5.24 21.79
N ARG A 199 -17.10 6.18 22.70
CA ARG A 199 -17.29 7.61 22.43
C ARG A 199 -16.29 8.02 21.33
N PRO A 200 -16.69 8.83 20.32
CA PRO A 200 -15.84 9.16 19.16
C PRO A 200 -14.43 9.64 19.55
N GLY A 201 -14.30 10.55 20.53
CA GLY A 201 -12.98 11.06 20.95
C GLY A 201 -12.05 10.08 21.68
N ARG A 202 -12.54 8.91 22.16
CA ARG A 202 -11.73 7.90 22.88
C ARG A 202 -11.10 6.85 21.95
N TRP A 203 -11.66 6.71 20.74
CA TRP A 203 -11.08 5.92 19.67
C TRP A 203 -9.97 6.71 18.97
N GLU A 204 -10.24 7.99 18.64
CA GLU A 204 -9.32 8.90 17.93
C GLU A 204 -7.97 9.11 18.64
N HIS A 205 -7.95 9.37 19.97
CA HIS A 205 -6.68 9.48 20.73
C HIS A 205 -5.93 8.16 20.89
N ARG A 206 -6.63 7.02 20.82
CA ARG A 206 -5.96 5.70 20.80
C ARG A 206 -5.25 5.48 19.47
N THR A 207 -5.78 6.04 18.38
CA THR A 207 -5.20 5.98 17.04
C THR A 207 -3.80 6.59 16.99
N CYS A 208 -3.62 7.85 17.40
CA CYS A 208 -2.32 8.53 17.29
C CYS A 208 -1.24 7.93 18.21
N ARG A 209 -1.62 7.46 19.41
CA ARG A 209 -0.71 6.69 20.27
C ARG A 209 -0.32 5.35 19.68
N GLN A 210 -1.21 4.70 18.93
CA GLN A 210 -0.86 3.50 18.18
C GLN A 210 0.13 3.83 17.06
N LEU A 211 -0.08 4.93 16.33
CA LEU A 211 0.85 5.42 15.30
C LEU A 211 2.26 5.66 15.86
N LEU A 212 2.37 6.22 17.07
CA LEU A 212 3.66 6.46 17.74
C LEU A 212 4.49 5.16 17.88
N ARG A 213 3.84 4.02 18.16
CA ARG A 213 4.52 2.72 18.27
C ARG A 213 4.88 2.12 16.92
N LEU A 214 4.10 2.43 15.89
CA LEU A 214 4.24 1.88 14.54
C LEU A 214 5.17 2.70 13.64
N LYS A 215 5.50 3.95 14.01
CA LYS A 215 6.16 4.93 13.13
C LYS A 215 7.48 4.44 12.52
N ASP A 216 8.22 3.60 13.25
CA ASP A 216 9.53 3.10 12.84
C ASP A 216 9.45 1.76 12.07
N GLN A 217 8.30 1.06 12.13
CA GLN A 217 8.10 -0.28 11.55
C GLN A 217 7.13 -0.27 10.35
N SER A 218 6.27 0.75 10.26
CA SER A 218 5.25 0.90 9.24
C SER A 218 5.42 2.18 8.43
N LEU A 219 4.95 2.13 7.17
CA LEU A 219 4.55 3.36 6.50
C LEU A 219 3.20 3.81 7.06
N ILE A 220 3.13 5.09 7.39
CA ILE A 220 1.91 5.79 7.77
C ILE A 220 1.70 6.92 6.76
N SER A 221 0.52 6.99 6.18
CA SER A 221 0.09 8.06 5.28
C SER A 221 -1.23 8.63 5.78
N CYS A 222 -1.47 9.92 5.57
CA CYS A 222 -2.74 10.56 5.87
C CYS A 222 -3.27 11.29 4.62
N SER A 223 -4.59 11.51 4.56
CA SER A 223 -5.20 12.18 3.41
C SER A 223 -6.32 13.13 3.82
N VAL A 224 -6.55 14.11 2.95
CA VAL A 224 -7.68 15.04 3.03
C VAL A 224 -8.62 14.74 1.87
N LEU A 225 -9.83 14.30 2.18
CA LEU A 225 -10.87 13.84 1.25
C LEU A 225 -12.01 14.85 1.09
N SER A 226 -12.15 15.81 2.00
CA SER A 226 -13.21 16.82 1.95
C SER A 226 -12.63 18.24 2.10
N PRO A 227 -12.77 19.10 1.08
CA PRO A 227 -12.41 20.50 1.22
C PRO A 227 -13.34 21.19 2.21
N ARG A 228 -12.80 22.07 3.06
CA ARG A 228 -13.64 23.07 3.72
C ARG A 228 -14.04 24.14 2.70
N ALA A 229 -15.27 24.62 2.78
CA ALA A 229 -15.70 25.80 2.03
C ALA A 229 -14.74 26.97 2.33
N GLY A 230 -13.94 27.38 1.32
CA GLY A 230 -12.98 28.48 1.42
C GLY A 230 -11.51 28.08 1.55
N ALA A 231 -11.18 26.81 1.78
CA ALA A 231 -9.78 26.34 1.89
C ALA A 231 -9.22 25.91 0.52
N ARG A 232 -9.05 26.86 -0.41
CA ARG A 232 -8.58 26.61 -1.78
C ARG A 232 -7.12 26.10 -1.89
N GLU A 233 -6.36 26.08 -0.80
CA GLU A 233 -4.90 25.89 -0.83
C GLU A 233 -4.38 24.63 -0.12
N LEU A 234 -5.24 23.92 0.63
CA LEU A 234 -4.88 22.70 1.34
C LEU A 234 -5.20 21.47 0.49
N GLY A 235 -4.37 21.22 -0.53
CA GLY A 235 -4.25 19.94 -1.26
C GLY A 235 -5.47 19.02 -1.20
N GLU A 236 -6.57 19.47 -1.81
CA GLU A 236 -7.81 18.71 -1.83
C GLU A 236 -7.57 17.36 -2.53
N PHE A 237 -8.04 16.26 -1.93
CA PHE A 237 -7.83 14.90 -2.44
C PHE A 237 -6.35 14.51 -2.59
N HIS A 238 -5.51 14.91 -1.62
CA HIS A 238 -4.08 14.62 -1.60
C HIS A 238 -3.70 13.66 -0.47
N ALA A 239 -2.70 12.81 -0.73
CA ALA A 239 -2.07 11.93 0.24
C ALA A 239 -0.74 12.54 0.70
N PHE A 240 -0.52 12.51 2.01
CA PHE A 240 0.69 12.96 2.68
C PHE A 240 1.37 11.78 3.38
N ILE A 241 2.66 11.91 3.66
CA ILE A 241 3.43 10.90 4.41
C ILE A 241 3.57 11.38 5.85
N VAL A 242 3.26 10.53 6.82
CA VAL A 242 3.59 10.79 8.23
C VAL A 242 4.98 10.23 8.49
N SER A 243 5.98 11.11 8.52
CA SER A 243 7.39 10.75 8.55
C SER A 243 7.92 10.49 9.97
N ASP A 244 7.38 11.17 10.99
CA ASP A 244 7.70 10.91 12.40
C ASP A 244 6.55 11.32 13.33
N LEU A 245 6.58 10.82 14.57
CA LEU A 245 5.71 11.25 15.67
C LEU A 245 6.56 11.47 16.92
N ARG A 246 6.31 12.56 17.64
CA ARG A 246 7.05 12.96 18.85
C ARG A 246 6.11 13.37 19.96
N GLU A 247 6.24 12.70 21.10
CA GLU A 247 5.60 13.11 22.35
C GLU A 247 6.56 14.03 23.12
N LEU A 248 6.12 15.26 23.36
CA LEU A 248 6.83 16.31 24.06
C LEU A 248 6.11 16.64 25.36
N GLN A 249 6.75 17.43 26.22
CA GLN A 249 6.12 18.03 27.39
C GLN A 249 6.16 19.54 27.26
N ASP A 250 5.05 20.18 27.58
CA ASP A 250 5.00 21.64 27.71
C ASP A 250 5.68 22.11 29.01
N GLN A 251 5.80 23.42 29.18
CA GLN A 251 6.37 24.03 30.40
C GLN A 251 5.58 23.70 31.68
N ALA A 252 4.32 23.28 31.58
CA ALA A 252 3.47 22.87 32.70
C ALA A 252 3.52 21.34 32.96
N GLY A 253 4.26 20.57 32.15
CA GLY A 253 4.37 19.12 32.23
C GLY A 253 3.24 18.34 31.53
N GLN A 254 2.40 18.99 30.74
CA GLN A 254 1.37 18.37 29.92
C GLN A 254 1.98 17.76 28.64
N SER A 255 1.54 16.55 28.28
CA SER A 255 1.99 15.87 27.06
C SER A 255 1.41 16.52 25.80
N ILE A 256 2.27 16.78 24.81
CA ILE A 256 1.95 17.28 23.47
C ILE A 256 2.42 16.25 22.46
N LEU A 257 1.52 15.73 21.62
CA LEU A 257 1.87 14.83 20.53
C LEU A 257 1.94 15.58 19.20
N LEU A 258 3.13 15.60 18.59
CA LEU A 258 3.37 16.20 17.28
C LEU A 258 3.60 15.11 16.23
N LEU A 259 3.02 15.33 15.05
CA LEU A 259 3.19 14.51 13.86
C LEU A 259 3.98 15.33 12.83
N ARG A 260 5.08 14.78 12.32
CA ARG A 260 5.79 15.34 11.18
C ARG A 260 5.18 14.80 9.90
N ILE A 261 4.68 15.70 9.06
CA ILE A 261 3.97 15.37 7.84
C ILE A 261 4.76 15.93 6.66
N GLN A 262 4.98 15.10 5.66
CA GLN A 262 5.62 15.47 4.40
C GLN A 262 4.56 15.56 3.30
N ASN A 263 4.55 16.69 2.60
CA ASN A 263 3.80 16.88 1.36
C ASN A 263 4.67 16.48 0.16
N PRO A 264 4.32 15.40 -0.59
CA PRO A 264 5.08 14.97 -1.77
C PRO A 264 5.27 16.04 -2.85
N TRP A 265 4.44 17.09 -2.93
CA TRP A 265 4.68 18.22 -3.85
C TRP A 265 5.87 19.10 -3.44
N GLY A 266 6.41 18.95 -2.23
CA GLY A 266 7.46 19.80 -1.69
C GLY A 266 6.97 21.18 -1.25
N ARG A 267 5.65 21.43 -1.23
CA ARG A 267 5.10 22.74 -0.83
C ARG A 267 4.92 22.80 0.68
N ARG A 268 5.51 23.82 1.31
CA ARG A 268 5.18 24.19 2.70
C ARG A 268 3.81 24.87 2.73
N CYS A 269 2.74 24.08 2.80
CA CYS A 269 1.36 24.56 2.74
C CYS A 269 0.68 24.68 4.11
N TRP A 270 1.36 24.34 5.21
CA TRP A 270 0.75 24.32 6.54
C TRP A 270 1.03 25.60 7.32
N GLN A 271 -0.03 26.27 7.78
CA GLN A 271 0.04 27.54 8.52
C GLN A 271 -0.40 27.39 9.99
N GLY A 272 -0.24 26.20 10.56
CA GLY A 272 -0.61 25.87 11.95
C GLY A 272 0.33 26.46 13.00
N LEU A 273 0.05 26.15 14.28
CA LEU A 273 0.77 26.67 15.45
C LEU A 273 2.26 26.27 15.48
N TRP A 274 2.57 25.12 14.90
CA TRP A 274 3.90 24.48 14.90
C TRP A 274 4.71 24.76 13.62
N ARG A 275 4.34 25.79 12.85
CA ARG A 275 5.17 26.30 11.74
C ARG A 275 6.44 26.97 12.25
N GLU A 276 7.43 27.17 11.38
CA GLU A 276 8.62 27.96 11.70
C GLU A 276 8.22 29.37 12.20
N GLY A 277 8.62 29.73 13.43
CA GLY A 277 8.23 30.97 14.10
C GLY A 277 6.79 31.01 14.66
N GLY A 278 6.07 29.89 14.71
CA GLY A 278 4.72 29.79 15.28
C GLY A 278 4.70 29.78 16.82
N GLU A 279 3.56 30.14 17.40
CA GLU A 279 3.35 30.26 18.85
C GLU A 279 3.42 28.90 19.58
N GLY A 280 3.19 27.79 18.87
CA GLY A 280 3.32 26.42 19.41
C GLY A 280 4.68 26.16 20.04
N TRP A 281 5.75 26.66 19.41
CA TRP A 281 7.13 26.45 19.87
C TRP A 281 7.47 27.15 21.19
N SER A 282 6.70 28.17 21.60
CA SER A 282 6.91 28.80 22.91
C SER A 282 6.47 27.92 24.09
N GLN A 283 5.73 26.84 23.82
CA GLN A 283 5.25 25.91 24.84
C GLN A 283 6.31 24.88 25.25
N VAL A 284 7.36 24.69 24.46
CA VAL A 284 8.40 23.69 24.67
C VAL A 284 9.78 24.34 24.83
N ASP A 285 10.75 23.56 25.30
CA ASP A 285 12.12 24.05 25.49
C ASP A 285 12.76 24.51 24.16
N ALA A 286 13.55 25.59 24.22
CA ALA A 286 14.19 26.17 23.04
C ALA A 286 15.18 25.21 22.34
N ALA A 287 15.85 24.34 23.10
CA ALA A 287 16.75 23.33 22.53
C ALA A 287 15.96 22.29 21.73
N VAL A 288 14.82 21.83 22.25
CA VAL A 288 13.91 20.90 21.56
C VAL A 288 13.32 21.54 20.30
N THR A 289 12.89 22.80 20.38
CA THR A 289 12.43 23.57 19.22
C THR A 289 13.49 23.62 18.13
N SER A 290 14.73 23.99 18.48
CA SER A 290 15.84 24.06 17.52
C SER A 290 16.15 22.70 16.91
N GLU A 291 16.09 21.62 17.69
CA GLU A 291 16.30 20.26 17.21
C GLU A 291 15.22 19.88 16.18
N LEU A 292 13.95 19.99 16.53
CA LEU A 292 12.84 19.54 15.68
C LEU A 292 12.69 20.38 14.39
N LEU A 293 12.99 21.68 14.45
CA LEU A 293 13.00 22.53 13.26
C LEU A 293 14.20 22.23 12.35
N SER A 294 15.36 21.87 12.90
CA SER A 294 16.54 21.51 12.10
C SER A 294 16.36 20.23 11.29
N GLN A 295 15.41 19.38 11.69
CA GLN A 295 15.10 18.11 11.02
C GLN A 295 14.13 18.28 9.84
N LEU A 296 13.49 19.44 9.68
CA LEU A 296 12.47 19.65 8.64
C LEU A 296 13.11 19.83 7.26
N GLN A 297 12.61 19.08 6.29
CA GLN A 297 12.97 19.26 4.89
C GLN A 297 11.95 20.11 4.12
N GLU A 298 12.19 20.29 2.82
CA GLU A 298 11.27 20.99 1.93
C GLU A 298 9.94 20.23 1.83
N GLY A 299 8.82 20.92 2.13
CA GLY A 299 7.49 20.31 2.14
C GLY A 299 7.13 19.54 3.41
N GLU A 300 8.01 19.50 4.42
CA GLU A 300 7.70 18.94 5.74
C GLU A 300 7.20 20.01 6.72
N PHE A 301 6.31 19.61 7.62
CA PHE A 301 5.79 20.46 8.69
C PHE A 301 5.34 19.61 9.89
N TRP A 302 5.33 20.23 11.08
CA TRP A 302 4.79 19.63 12.30
C TRP A 302 3.33 20.02 12.49
N VAL A 303 2.52 19.07 12.94
CA VAL A 303 1.09 19.26 13.28
C VAL A 303 0.82 18.60 14.62
N GLU A 304 0.04 19.27 15.48
CA GLU A 304 -0.40 18.70 16.75
C GLU A 304 -1.53 17.69 16.57
N GLU A 305 -1.66 16.72 17.47
CA GLU A 305 -2.71 15.69 17.44
C GLU A 305 -4.12 16.25 17.22
N GLU A 306 -4.51 17.30 17.96
CA GLU A 306 -5.86 17.88 17.82
C GLU A 306 -6.09 18.50 16.45
N GLU A 307 -5.09 19.19 15.91
CA GLU A 307 -5.13 19.77 14.57
C GLU A 307 -5.16 18.67 13.50
N PHE A 308 -4.37 17.61 13.69
CA PHE A 308 -4.33 16.46 12.80
C PHE A 308 -5.70 15.77 12.68
N LEU A 309 -6.32 15.46 13.81
CA LEU A 309 -7.66 14.84 13.84
C LEU A 309 -8.75 15.73 13.24
N ARG A 310 -8.55 17.05 13.30
CA ARG A 310 -9.51 18.04 12.79
C ARG A 310 -9.38 18.25 11.29
N GLU A 311 -8.17 18.25 10.75
CA GLU A 311 -7.91 18.60 9.35
C GLU A 311 -7.84 17.38 8.43
N PHE A 312 -7.32 16.24 8.89
CA PHE A 312 -7.19 15.03 8.07
C PHE A 312 -8.42 14.12 8.18
N ASP A 313 -8.73 13.39 7.11
CA ASP A 313 -9.93 12.55 7.00
C ASP A 313 -9.64 11.07 7.26
N GLU A 314 -8.49 10.58 6.80
CA GLU A 314 -8.14 9.16 6.81
C GLU A 314 -6.63 8.97 7.07
N VAL A 315 -6.28 7.89 7.76
CA VAL A 315 -4.91 7.36 7.87
C VAL A 315 -4.84 6.01 7.20
N THR A 316 -3.85 5.81 6.34
CA THR A 316 -3.51 4.51 5.74
C THR A 316 -2.20 4.00 6.34
N ILE A 317 -2.18 2.74 6.77
CA ILE A 317 -1.02 2.12 7.43
C ILE A 317 -0.71 0.79 6.76
N GLY A 318 0.56 0.59 6.42
CA GLY A 318 1.06 -0.72 6.00
C GLY A 318 1.40 -1.59 7.20
N TYR A 319 0.97 -2.84 7.20
CA TYR A 319 1.40 -3.84 8.18
C TYR A 319 2.92 -4.04 8.04
N PRO A 320 3.69 -4.00 9.14
CA PRO A 320 5.10 -4.35 9.08
C PRO A 320 5.26 -5.78 8.54
N VAL A 321 6.18 -5.94 7.61
CA VAL A 321 6.56 -7.24 7.04
C VAL A 321 7.99 -7.52 7.47
N THR A 322 8.17 -8.61 8.21
CA THR A 322 9.50 -9.09 8.59
C THR A 322 10.27 -9.63 7.38
N GLU A 323 11.59 -9.75 7.48
CA GLU A 323 12.41 -10.32 6.39
C GLU A 323 12.02 -11.76 6.02
N ALA A 324 11.41 -12.49 6.96
CA ALA A 324 10.86 -13.83 6.72
C ALA A 324 9.48 -13.80 6.03
N GLY A 325 8.95 -12.63 5.68
CA GLY A 325 7.65 -12.46 5.02
C GLY A 325 6.44 -12.56 5.96
N HIS A 326 6.65 -12.61 7.28
CA HIS A 326 5.54 -12.63 8.24
C HIS A 326 5.06 -11.21 8.56
N LEU A 327 3.75 -11.07 8.71
CA LEU A 327 3.08 -9.83 9.07
C LEU A 327 3.13 -9.61 10.58
N GLN A 328 3.22 -8.36 11.01
CA GLN A 328 3.07 -7.97 12.40
C GLN A 328 1.74 -7.23 12.61
N SER A 329 1.01 -7.55 13.67
CA SER A 329 -0.26 -6.89 13.97
C SER A 329 -0.03 -5.40 14.27
N LEU A 330 -0.84 -4.55 13.64
CA LEU A 330 -0.88 -3.11 13.93
C LEU A 330 -1.37 -2.79 15.35
N TYR A 331 -1.96 -3.75 16.06
CA TYR A 331 -2.64 -3.52 17.34
C TYR A 331 -1.92 -4.16 18.51
N THR A 332 -1.48 -5.41 18.33
CA THR A 332 -0.78 -6.16 19.39
C THR A 332 0.73 -6.14 19.23
N GLU A 333 1.24 -5.68 18.09
CA GLU A 333 2.66 -5.69 17.72
C GLU A 333 3.25 -7.12 17.66
N LYS A 334 2.39 -8.15 17.76
CA LYS A 334 2.80 -9.55 17.70
C LYS A 334 2.85 -10.05 16.27
N LEU A 335 3.71 -11.03 16.04
CA LEU A 335 3.86 -11.67 14.74
C LEU A 335 2.64 -12.55 14.41
N LEU A 336 2.08 -12.35 13.24
CA LEU A 336 1.11 -13.24 12.59
C LEU A 336 1.91 -14.25 11.75
N CYS A 337 2.58 -15.15 12.46
CA CYS A 337 3.55 -16.10 11.89
C CYS A 337 2.94 -17.17 10.99
N HIS A 338 1.64 -17.42 11.10
CA HIS A 338 0.96 -18.40 10.27
C HIS A 338 0.04 -17.73 9.27
N THR A 339 0.51 -17.63 8.02
CA THR A 339 -0.24 -17.02 6.92
C THR A 339 -0.59 -18.07 5.88
N ARG A 340 -1.87 -18.16 5.52
CA ARG A 340 -2.38 -19.03 4.45
C ARG A 340 -3.08 -18.21 3.39
N ALA A 341 -2.64 -18.36 2.14
CA ALA A 341 -3.32 -17.82 0.96
C ALA A 341 -4.12 -18.94 0.29
N LEU A 342 -5.44 -18.76 0.23
CA LEU A 342 -6.38 -19.75 -0.32
C LEU A 342 -7.02 -19.18 -1.59
N PRO A 343 -6.65 -19.66 -2.78
CA PRO A 343 -7.25 -19.18 -4.02
C PRO A 343 -8.71 -19.62 -4.15
N GLY A 344 -9.53 -18.80 -4.80
CA GLY A 344 -10.93 -19.07 -5.07
C GLY A 344 -11.45 -18.29 -6.27
N ALA A 345 -12.68 -18.60 -6.68
CA ALA A 345 -13.36 -17.88 -7.75
C ALA A 345 -14.88 -17.86 -7.55
N TRP A 346 -15.49 -16.75 -7.95
CA TRP A 346 -16.92 -16.62 -8.20
C TRP A 346 -17.18 -17.00 -9.66
N VAL A 347 -17.93 -18.07 -9.87
CA VAL A 347 -18.27 -18.62 -11.19
C VAL A 347 -19.78 -18.50 -11.39
N LYS A 348 -20.20 -17.90 -12.51
CA LYS A 348 -21.60 -17.66 -12.82
C LYS A 348 -22.42 -18.95 -12.80
N GLY A 349 -23.61 -18.91 -12.19
CA GLY A 349 -24.47 -20.08 -12.04
C GLY A 349 -23.96 -21.20 -11.12
N GLN A 350 -22.77 -21.07 -10.51
CA GLN A 350 -22.21 -22.08 -9.62
C GLN A 350 -21.89 -21.51 -8.23
N SER A 351 -20.97 -20.54 -8.16
CA SER A 351 -20.44 -20.00 -6.91
C SER A 351 -20.53 -18.48 -6.81
N ALA A 352 -21.04 -17.79 -7.83
CA ALA A 352 -21.28 -16.35 -7.81
C ALA A 352 -22.64 -16.01 -7.17
N GLY A 353 -22.78 -16.26 -5.87
CA GLY A 353 -24.06 -16.14 -5.15
C GLY A 353 -24.52 -14.72 -4.82
N GLY A 354 -23.64 -13.72 -4.93
CA GLY A 354 -23.90 -12.34 -4.52
C GLY A 354 -23.87 -12.14 -3.01
N CYS A 355 -24.26 -10.97 -2.51
CA CYS A 355 -24.28 -10.64 -1.08
C CYS A 355 -25.45 -11.34 -0.35
N ARG A 356 -25.49 -11.21 0.99
CA ARG A 356 -26.49 -11.87 1.86
C ARG A 356 -27.95 -11.54 1.53
N ASN A 357 -28.20 -10.44 0.83
CA ASN A 357 -29.54 -10.04 0.40
C ASN A 357 -30.03 -10.85 -0.82
N ASN A 358 -29.17 -11.67 -1.43
CA ASN A 358 -29.50 -12.52 -2.56
C ASN A 358 -29.76 -13.95 -2.10
N SER A 359 -30.78 -14.61 -2.67
CA SER A 359 -31.08 -16.02 -2.42
C SER A 359 -29.93 -16.96 -2.82
N GLY A 360 -29.08 -16.53 -3.75
CA GLY A 360 -27.86 -17.22 -4.17
C GLY A 360 -26.74 -17.21 -3.14
N PHE A 361 -26.77 -16.39 -2.08
CA PHE A 361 -25.66 -16.23 -1.13
C PHE A 361 -25.06 -17.56 -0.63
N PRO A 362 -25.86 -18.60 -0.30
CA PRO A 362 -25.34 -19.88 0.15
C PRO A 362 -24.48 -20.64 -0.86
N SER A 363 -24.46 -20.27 -2.15
CA SER A 363 -23.61 -20.90 -3.17
C SER A 363 -22.18 -20.35 -3.19
N ASN A 364 -21.92 -19.18 -2.58
CA ASN A 364 -20.58 -18.58 -2.53
C ASN A 364 -19.52 -19.55 -1.95
N PRO A 365 -18.24 -19.44 -2.36
CA PRO A 365 -17.16 -20.25 -1.79
C PRO A 365 -17.08 -20.15 -0.26
N LYS A 366 -16.68 -21.24 0.40
CA LYS A 366 -16.62 -21.33 1.87
C LYS A 366 -15.26 -21.87 2.30
N PHE A 367 -14.60 -21.17 3.20
CA PHE A 367 -13.31 -21.58 3.74
C PHE A 367 -13.46 -21.88 5.23
N TRP A 368 -12.86 -22.99 5.66
CA TRP A 368 -12.88 -23.43 7.04
C TRP A 368 -11.66 -22.89 7.77
N LEU A 369 -11.89 -22.30 8.94
CA LEU A 369 -10.86 -21.82 9.83
C LEU A 369 -11.03 -22.50 11.18
N ARG A 370 -10.01 -23.22 11.64
CA ARG A 370 -9.96 -23.78 12.98
C ARG A 370 -9.00 -22.97 13.83
N VAL A 371 -9.50 -22.47 14.94
CA VAL A 371 -8.74 -21.73 15.94
C VAL A 371 -8.65 -22.62 17.19
N SER A 372 -7.44 -22.97 17.60
CA SER A 372 -7.20 -23.89 18.72
C SER A 372 -7.13 -23.19 20.07
N GLU A 373 -6.67 -21.95 20.08
CA GLU A 373 -6.47 -21.10 21.25
C GLU A 373 -6.98 -19.69 20.94
N PRO A 374 -7.28 -18.84 21.93
CA PRO A 374 -7.66 -17.45 21.67
C PRO A 374 -6.56 -16.72 20.86
N SER A 375 -6.84 -16.46 19.58
CA SER A 375 -5.87 -15.91 18.64
C SER A 375 -6.38 -14.66 17.95
N GLU A 376 -5.45 -13.76 17.67
CA GLU A 376 -5.65 -12.68 16.72
C GLU A 376 -5.58 -13.24 15.30
N VAL A 377 -6.60 -12.94 14.51
CA VAL A 377 -6.81 -13.46 13.16
C VAL A 377 -7.13 -12.29 12.24
N TYR A 378 -6.26 -12.08 11.26
CA TYR A 378 -6.51 -11.21 10.12
C TYR A 378 -7.04 -12.03 8.95
N ILE A 379 -8.13 -11.58 8.34
CA ILE A 379 -8.72 -12.22 7.15
C ILE A 379 -8.88 -11.17 6.07
N ALA A 380 -8.25 -11.38 4.92
CA ALA A 380 -8.35 -10.55 3.72
C ALA A 380 -8.93 -11.33 2.54
N VAL A 381 -9.65 -10.63 1.68
CA VAL A 381 -10.06 -11.10 0.35
C VAL A 381 -9.45 -10.15 -0.67
N LEU A 382 -8.45 -10.64 -1.38
CA LEU A 382 -7.79 -9.94 -2.48
C LEU A 382 -8.42 -10.40 -3.79
N GLN A 383 -9.06 -9.53 -4.55
CA GLN A 383 -9.63 -9.87 -5.85
C GLN A 383 -8.71 -9.49 -7.01
N ARG A 384 -8.84 -10.18 -8.13
CA ARG A 384 -8.17 -9.82 -9.37
C ARG A 384 -8.95 -8.71 -10.09
N SER A 385 -8.24 -7.72 -10.63
CA SER A 385 -8.83 -6.67 -11.47
C SER A 385 -9.49 -7.25 -12.73
N ARG A 386 -10.68 -6.74 -13.09
CA ARG A 386 -11.45 -7.18 -14.28
C ARG A 386 -10.79 -6.82 -15.60
N LEU A 387 -10.05 -5.72 -15.64
CA LEU A 387 -9.45 -5.25 -16.89
C LEU A 387 -8.02 -5.76 -17.07
N ARG A 388 -7.45 -6.54 -16.13
CA ARG A 388 -6.00 -6.69 -16.07
C ARG A 388 -5.57 -8.08 -15.64
N ALA A 389 -4.96 -8.82 -16.56
CA ALA A 389 -4.07 -9.93 -16.26
C ALA A 389 -2.64 -9.53 -16.65
N VAL A 390 -1.69 -9.61 -15.71
CA VAL A 390 -0.28 -9.34 -16.01
C VAL A 390 0.27 -10.51 -16.83
N ASP A 391 0.67 -10.26 -18.07
CA ASP A 391 1.30 -11.27 -18.93
C ASP A 391 2.78 -11.48 -18.57
N TRP A 392 3.42 -12.45 -19.24
CA TRP A 392 4.82 -12.82 -18.98
C TRP A 392 5.82 -11.66 -19.19
N ALA A 393 5.42 -10.59 -19.88
CA ALA A 393 6.23 -9.40 -20.13
C ALA A 393 5.89 -8.24 -19.18
N GLY A 394 5.06 -8.47 -18.17
CA GLY A 394 4.68 -7.47 -17.17
C GLY A 394 3.53 -6.55 -17.57
N ARG A 395 2.77 -6.84 -18.65
CA ARG A 395 1.65 -5.99 -19.09
C ARG A 395 0.33 -6.40 -18.46
N ALA A 396 -0.46 -5.44 -17.97
CA ALA A 396 -1.90 -5.64 -17.82
C ALA A 396 -2.59 -5.83 -19.19
N ARG A 397 -3.09 -7.04 -19.49
CA ARG A 397 -4.00 -7.28 -20.63
C ARG A 397 -5.46 -7.14 -20.18
N ALA A 398 -6.26 -6.42 -20.99
CA ALA A 398 -7.72 -6.47 -20.94
C ALA A 398 -8.19 -7.92 -21.05
N LEU A 399 -9.00 -8.38 -20.08
CA LEU A 399 -9.72 -9.64 -20.21
C LEU A 399 -10.78 -9.44 -21.31
N VAL A 400 -10.66 -10.20 -22.41
CA VAL A 400 -11.66 -10.21 -23.49
C VAL A 400 -12.95 -10.78 -22.91
N GLY A 401 -14.02 -9.98 -22.84
CA GLY A 401 -15.27 -10.43 -22.22
C GLY A 401 -16.50 -9.53 -22.37
N ASP A 402 -16.40 -8.19 -22.30
CA ASP A 402 -17.60 -7.34 -22.33
C ASP A 402 -17.61 -6.41 -23.55
N SER A 403 -18.31 -6.83 -24.61
CA SER A 403 -18.62 -6.01 -25.79
C SER A 403 -19.77 -5.02 -25.58
N HIS A 404 -20.14 -4.71 -24.34
CA HIS A 404 -21.21 -3.77 -24.01
C HIS A 404 -20.89 -2.95 -22.77
N THR A 405 -20.19 -1.82 -22.94
CA THR A 405 -20.26 -0.73 -21.96
C THR A 405 -20.47 0.59 -22.68
N SER A 406 -21.69 1.11 -22.57
CA SER A 406 -22.00 2.52 -22.83
C SER A 406 -21.12 3.40 -21.95
N TRP A 407 -20.35 4.27 -22.60
CA TRP A 407 -19.50 5.26 -21.96
C TRP A 407 -20.33 6.24 -21.12
N SER A 408 -19.82 6.59 -19.94
CA SER A 408 -20.30 7.75 -19.16
C SER A 408 -19.09 8.53 -18.63
N PRO A 409 -19.06 9.86 -18.84
CA PRO A 409 -17.92 10.73 -18.53
C PRO A 409 -17.90 11.09 -17.04
N ALA A 410 -17.39 10.16 -16.22
CA ALA A 410 -16.86 10.38 -14.87
C ALA A 410 -16.21 9.06 -14.43
N SER A 411 -14.88 9.02 -14.37
CA SER A 411 -14.09 7.89 -13.89
C SER A 411 -14.15 7.83 -12.35
N ILE A 412 -15.15 7.11 -11.82
CA ILE A 412 -15.22 6.79 -10.40
C ILE A 412 -14.07 5.81 -10.06
N PRO A 413 -13.23 6.08 -9.04
CA PRO A 413 -12.25 5.13 -8.55
C PRO A 413 -12.92 3.79 -8.19
N GLY A 414 -12.41 2.67 -8.71
CA GLY A 414 -12.94 1.32 -8.40
C GLY A 414 -13.74 0.64 -9.51
N LYS A 415 -13.95 1.25 -10.69
CA LYS A 415 -14.62 0.59 -11.85
C LYS A 415 -13.96 -0.71 -12.32
N HIS A 416 -12.69 -0.97 -11.96
CA HIS A 416 -11.95 -2.18 -12.32
C HIS A 416 -12.18 -3.36 -11.36
N TYR A 417 -12.73 -3.09 -10.18
CA TYR A 417 -12.95 -4.07 -9.13
C TYR A 417 -14.43 -4.32 -8.96
N GLN A 418 -14.79 -5.47 -8.40
CA GLN A 418 -16.15 -5.72 -7.96
C GLN A 418 -16.36 -5.19 -6.55
N ALA A 419 -17.59 -4.83 -6.23
CA ALA A 419 -17.97 -4.64 -4.84
C ALA A 419 -17.87 -6.00 -4.14
N VAL A 420 -16.84 -6.20 -3.32
CA VAL A 420 -16.58 -7.47 -2.62
C VAL A 420 -16.74 -7.31 -1.13
N GLY A 421 -17.04 -8.42 -0.47
CA GLY A 421 -17.29 -8.50 0.95
C GLY A 421 -16.91 -9.85 1.52
N LEU A 422 -16.86 -9.91 2.84
CA LEU A 422 -16.43 -11.06 3.63
C LEU A 422 -17.33 -11.15 4.85
N HIS A 423 -17.75 -12.37 5.17
CA HIS A 423 -18.52 -12.68 6.36
C HIS A 423 -17.94 -13.92 7.06
N LEU A 424 -17.95 -13.91 8.39
CA LEU A 424 -17.43 -14.96 9.25
C LEU A 424 -18.53 -15.47 10.18
N TRP A 425 -18.70 -16.79 10.28
CA TRP A 425 -19.59 -17.43 11.25
C TRP A 425 -18.81 -18.37 12.16
N LYS A 426 -19.16 -18.41 13.45
CA LYS A 426 -18.76 -19.51 14.34
C LYS A 426 -19.67 -20.71 14.09
N VAL A 427 -19.08 -21.87 13.90
CA VAL A 427 -19.80 -23.13 13.70
C VAL A 427 -20.10 -23.72 15.09
N PRO A 428 -21.37 -23.99 15.42
CA PRO A 428 -21.72 -24.60 16.70
C PRO A 428 -21.05 -25.96 16.89
N GLU A 429 -20.45 -26.18 18.06
CA GLU A 429 -19.89 -27.46 18.47
C GLU A 429 -21.04 -28.34 19.01
N GLY A 430 -21.30 -29.51 18.40
CA GLY A 430 -22.36 -30.44 18.85
C GLY A 430 -23.44 -30.83 17.84
N GLY A 431 -23.29 -30.49 16.55
CA GLY A 431 -24.30 -30.77 15.53
C GLY A 431 -25.40 -29.71 15.48
N ARG A 432 -26.16 -29.65 14.39
CA ARG A 432 -27.27 -28.70 14.23
C ARG A 432 -28.42 -29.12 15.16
N SER A 433 -28.92 -28.20 16.00
CA SER A 433 -30.29 -28.33 16.51
C SER A 433 -31.24 -28.41 15.32
N GLN A 434 -32.20 -29.33 15.33
CA GLN A 434 -33.11 -29.56 14.20
C GLN A 434 -33.96 -28.31 13.87
N ASP A 435 -34.15 -27.42 14.84
CA ASP A 435 -34.95 -26.19 14.72
C ASP A 435 -34.12 -24.94 14.37
N ALA A 436 -32.79 -25.03 14.31
CA ALA A 436 -31.95 -23.87 14.05
C ALA A 436 -31.90 -23.53 12.54
N PRO A 437 -32.06 -22.26 12.14
CA PRO A 437 -31.93 -21.87 10.73
C PRO A 437 -30.53 -22.21 10.21
N PRO A 438 -30.40 -22.56 8.91
CA PRO A 438 -29.10 -22.78 8.27
C PRO A 438 -28.08 -21.71 8.65
N LEU A 439 -26.86 -22.11 9.03
CA LEU A 439 -25.82 -21.21 9.56
C LEU A 439 -25.67 -19.88 8.81
N LEU A 440 -25.79 -19.87 7.48
CA LEU A 440 -25.60 -18.65 6.66
C LEU A 440 -26.78 -17.67 6.70
N LEU A 441 -27.95 -18.12 7.18
CA LEU A 441 -29.10 -17.25 7.43
C LEU A 441 -29.02 -16.58 8.81
N GLN A 442 -28.18 -17.09 9.71
CA GLN A 442 -27.91 -16.46 10.99
C GLN A 442 -27.04 -15.21 10.83
N GLU A 443 -27.05 -14.36 11.84
CA GLU A 443 -26.13 -13.22 11.88
C GLU A 443 -24.67 -13.70 11.94
N PRO A 444 -23.79 -13.21 11.06
CA PRO A 444 -22.38 -13.51 11.08
C PRO A 444 -21.77 -12.94 12.35
N LEU A 445 -20.81 -13.68 12.91
CA LEU A 445 -19.98 -13.18 14.00
C LEU A 445 -19.27 -11.89 13.61
N LEU A 446 -18.84 -11.78 12.35
CA LEU A 446 -18.14 -10.62 11.84
C LEU A 446 -18.37 -10.43 10.35
N SER A 447 -18.43 -9.18 9.89
CA SER A 447 -18.54 -8.85 8.47
C SER A 447 -17.72 -7.63 8.09
N CYS A 448 -17.31 -7.54 6.84
CA CYS A 448 -16.64 -6.34 6.32
C CYS A 448 -17.58 -5.30 5.69
N VAL A 449 -18.83 -5.20 6.18
CA VAL A 449 -19.90 -4.37 5.61
C VAL A 449 -19.54 -2.88 5.63
N PRO A 450 -19.88 -2.11 4.57
CA PRO A 450 -20.50 -2.54 3.31
C PRO A 450 -19.51 -3.20 2.33
N HIS A 451 -20.01 -3.98 1.36
CA HIS A 451 -19.22 -4.41 0.19
C HIS A 451 -18.59 -3.18 -0.48
N ARG A 452 -17.32 -3.29 -0.88
CA ARG A 452 -16.56 -2.14 -1.42
C ARG A 452 -15.93 -2.47 -2.77
N TYR A 453 -15.90 -1.49 -3.66
CA TYR A 453 -15.14 -1.54 -4.91
C TYR A 453 -13.66 -1.33 -4.61
N ALA A 454 -13.01 -2.35 -4.04
CA ALA A 454 -11.63 -2.29 -3.57
C ALA A 454 -10.87 -3.55 -4.01
N GLN A 455 -9.56 -3.41 -4.26
CA GLN A 455 -8.68 -4.54 -4.57
C GLN A 455 -8.69 -5.57 -3.44
N GLU A 456 -8.67 -5.09 -2.20
CA GLU A 456 -8.74 -5.91 -0.99
C GLU A 456 -9.86 -5.43 -0.04
N VAL A 457 -10.55 -6.39 0.58
CA VAL A 457 -11.35 -6.16 1.79
C VAL A 457 -10.84 -7.05 2.91
N SER A 458 -10.68 -6.48 4.10
CA SER A 458 -10.04 -7.19 5.19
C SER A 458 -10.66 -6.89 6.55
N ARG A 459 -10.46 -7.81 7.50
CA ARG A 459 -10.88 -7.68 8.89
C ARG A 459 -9.91 -8.38 9.82
N LEU A 460 -9.48 -7.64 10.84
CA LEU A 460 -8.79 -8.18 12.01
C LEU A 460 -9.80 -8.49 13.11
N CYS A 461 -9.62 -9.61 13.81
CA CYS A 461 -10.48 -9.98 14.92
C CYS A 461 -9.76 -10.90 15.92
N LEU A 462 -10.23 -10.88 17.16
CA LEU A 462 -9.85 -11.86 18.18
C LEU A 462 -10.89 -12.98 18.16
N LEU A 463 -10.45 -14.19 17.85
CA LEU A 463 -11.32 -15.36 17.79
C LEU A 463 -11.03 -16.29 18.97
N PRO A 464 -12.04 -16.67 19.77
CA PRO A 464 -11.88 -17.75 20.74
C PRO A 464 -11.68 -19.09 20.01
N PRO A 465 -11.27 -20.15 20.73
CA PRO A 465 -11.22 -21.49 20.18
C PRO A 465 -12.54 -21.90 19.54
N GLY A 466 -12.44 -22.60 18.41
CA GLY A 466 -13.58 -23.13 17.71
C GLY A 466 -13.34 -23.27 16.20
N THR A 467 -14.40 -23.70 15.52
CA THR A 467 -14.43 -23.80 14.06
C THR A 467 -15.25 -22.67 13.48
N TYR A 468 -14.73 -22.04 12.44
CA TYR A 468 -15.34 -20.89 11.78
C TYR A 468 -15.47 -21.13 10.29
N ARG A 469 -16.43 -20.43 9.69
CA ARG A 469 -16.66 -20.43 8.25
C ARG A 469 -16.56 -19.02 7.69
N VAL A 470 -15.60 -18.84 6.80
CA VAL A 470 -15.32 -17.61 6.06
C VAL A 470 -16.02 -17.70 4.70
N VAL A 471 -16.83 -16.68 4.35
CA VAL A 471 -17.54 -16.62 3.07
C VAL A 471 -17.25 -15.29 2.40
N PRO A 472 -16.36 -15.27 1.39
CA PRO A 472 -16.20 -14.12 0.50
C PRO A 472 -17.34 -14.08 -0.54
N SER A 473 -17.81 -12.88 -0.87
CA SER A 473 -18.84 -12.70 -1.90
C SER A 473 -18.69 -11.39 -2.64
N THR A 474 -19.16 -11.36 -3.88
CA THR A 474 -19.49 -10.12 -4.60
C THR A 474 -20.79 -9.54 -4.07
N TYR A 475 -21.05 -8.26 -4.36
CA TYR A 475 -22.31 -7.62 -4.00
C TYR A 475 -23.45 -8.18 -4.86
N LEU A 476 -23.28 -8.13 -6.18
CA LEU A 476 -24.24 -8.65 -7.14
C LEU A 476 -24.07 -10.16 -7.34
N PRO A 477 -25.16 -10.93 -7.55
CA PRO A 477 -25.08 -12.32 -7.98
C PRO A 477 -24.56 -12.43 -9.41
N ASP A 478 -24.18 -13.64 -9.83
CA ASP A 478 -23.67 -13.97 -11.18
C ASP A 478 -22.47 -13.12 -11.64
N THR A 479 -21.80 -12.51 -10.67
CA THR A 479 -20.63 -11.67 -10.86
C THR A 479 -19.39 -12.53 -10.76
N GLU A 480 -18.70 -12.69 -11.88
CA GLU A 480 -17.50 -13.52 -11.96
C GLU A 480 -16.25 -12.77 -11.50
N GLY A 481 -15.31 -13.53 -10.94
CA GLY A 481 -14.00 -13.00 -10.52
C GLY A 481 -13.16 -14.02 -9.78
N ALA A 482 -11.84 -13.92 -9.92
CA ALA A 482 -10.89 -14.68 -9.12
C ALA A 482 -10.50 -13.88 -7.87
N PHE A 483 -10.29 -14.57 -6.75
CA PHE A 483 -9.84 -13.97 -5.51
C PHE A 483 -8.89 -14.89 -4.73
N THR A 484 -8.21 -14.34 -3.75
CA THR A 484 -7.41 -15.07 -2.76
C THR A 484 -7.88 -14.66 -1.37
N VAL A 485 -8.20 -15.64 -0.52
CA VAL A 485 -8.45 -15.41 0.91
C VAL A 485 -7.15 -15.58 1.66
N THR A 486 -6.65 -14.51 2.25
CA THR A 486 -5.47 -14.54 3.12
C THR A 486 -5.92 -14.61 4.56
N ILE A 487 -5.49 -15.64 5.30
CA ILE A 487 -5.72 -15.78 6.74
C ILE A 487 -4.36 -15.73 7.42
N ALA A 488 -4.11 -14.70 8.21
CA ALA A 488 -2.92 -14.57 9.04
C ALA A 488 -3.32 -14.70 10.51
N THR A 489 -2.71 -15.64 11.22
CA THR A 489 -3.05 -15.92 12.63
C THR A 489 -1.81 -15.88 13.51
N ARG A 490 -1.98 -15.36 14.73
CA ARG A 490 -1.04 -15.61 15.82
C ARG A 490 -1.18 -17.05 16.30
N ILE A 491 -0.06 -17.77 16.39
CA ILE A 491 0.02 -19.07 17.06
C ILE A 491 1.11 -18.95 18.11
N ASP A 492 0.72 -19.03 19.39
CA ASP A 492 1.66 -18.98 20.51
C ASP A 492 2.11 -20.41 20.85
N ARG A 493 2.70 -21.11 19.87
CA ARG A 493 3.31 -22.42 20.16
C ARG A 493 4.75 -22.21 20.64
N PRO A 494 5.15 -22.71 21.82
CA PRO A 494 6.57 -22.86 22.11
C PRO A 494 7.19 -23.74 21.02
N SER A 495 8.28 -23.27 20.41
CA SER A 495 8.98 -23.99 19.35
C SER A 495 9.55 -25.30 19.90
N ILE A 496 8.87 -26.41 19.68
CA ILE A 496 9.37 -27.74 20.05
C ILE A 496 10.49 -28.08 19.08
N HIS A 497 11.74 -28.07 19.57
CA HIS A 497 12.88 -28.63 18.85
C HIS A 497 13.06 -30.07 19.33
N SER A 498 12.76 -31.03 18.46
CA SER A 498 13.10 -32.44 18.71
C SER A 498 14.42 -32.76 18.00
N GLN A 499 15.46 -33.15 18.75
CA GLN A 499 16.62 -33.83 18.16
C GLN A 499 16.30 -35.32 18.08
N GLU A 500 16.23 -35.85 16.86
CA GLU A 500 16.13 -37.30 16.65
C GLU A 500 17.52 -37.93 16.71
N MET A 501 17.74 -38.84 17.66
CA MET A 501 18.80 -39.83 17.62
C MET A 501 18.15 -41.20 17.66
N LEU A 502 18.39 -42.02 16.62
CA LEU A 502 17.84 -43.37 16.49
C LEU A 502 18.13 -44.20 17.75
N GLY A 503 17.08 -44.60 18.47
CA GLY A 503 17.15 -45.53 19.61
C GLY A 503 16.90 -44.94 21.01
N GLN A 504 16.51 -43.68 21.16
CA GLN A 504 16.10 -43.11 22.46
C GLN A 504 14.69 -42.50 22.43
N PHE A 505 14.02 -42.49 23.58
CA PHE A 505 12.71 -41.84 23.76
C PHE A 505 12.81 -40.34 23.50
N LEU A 506 11.80 -39.78 22.83
CA LEU A 506 11.65 -38.34 22.59
C LEU A 506 11.72 -37.60 23.92
N GLN A 507 12.80 -36.85 24.14
CA GLN A 507 12.91 -35.95 25.29
C GLN A 507 12.42 -34.56 24.86
N GLU A 508 11.27 -34.14 25.40
CA GLU A 508 10.78 -32.77 25.24
C GLU A 508 11.73 -31.81 25.98
N VAL A 509 12.40 -30.91 25.24
CA VAL A 509 13.19 -29.83 25.82
C VAL A 509 12.41 -28.54 25.67
N SER A 510 11.78 -28.08 26.75
CA SER A 510 11.13 -26.76 26.81
C SER A 510 12.20 -25.70 27.06
N VAL A 511 12.55 -24.91 26.04
CA VAL A 511 13.46 -23.78 26.20
C VAL A 511 12.66 -22.59 26.72
N MET A 512 12.57 -22.45 28.03
CA MET A 512 12.23 -21.16 28.63
C MET A 512 13.43 -20.23 28.46
N ALA A 513 13.32 -19.26 27.54
CA ALA A 513 14.24 -18.14 27.48
C ALA A 513 14.08 -17.30 28.76
N VAL A 514 14.86 -17.62 29.79
CA VAL A 514 15.01 -16.76 30.96
C VAL A 514 15.92 -15.61 30.55
N MET A 515 15.34 -14.45 30.24
CA MET A 515 16.08 -13.20 30.25
C MET A 515 16.68 -13.03 31.64
N LYS A 516 18.01 -13.16 31.75
CA LYS A 516 18.72 -12.71 32.94
C LYS A 516 18.70 -11.18 32.94
N THR A 517 18.19 -10.66 34.05
CA THR A 517 18.09 -9.26 34.47
C THR A 517 19.36 -8.45 34.28
#